data_AF-A0A0D6L6F1-F1
#
_entry.id   AF-A0A0D6L6F1-F1
#
_cell.length_a   1.000
_cell.length_b   1.000
_cell.length_c   1.000
_cell.angle_alpha   90.00
_cell.angle_beta   90.00
_cell.angle_gamma   90.00
#
_symmetry.space_group_name_H-M   'P 1'
#
loop_
_entity.id
_entity.type
_entity.pdbx_description
1 polymer ?
#
loop_
_entity_poly.entity_id
_entity_poly.type
_entity_poly.pdbx_seq_one_letter_code
_entity_poly.pdbx_strand_id
1 'polypeptide(L)'
;MVTMKDWGEVWLNEGFANFFETAVFLNKNDGDLHRSLHAEISFDNALENDCFATSRPLSSVIDTPSEIFESFDSITYDKGGAIIDMTAKIMGRQKFRKGLNHYIRKFSLRNTQGDDWWRSIDESLEEDKEHRDGGPDGGVLKMWYFGSQWTKQMGFPLVTLETVNSTTIKIGQQRFLKGSYALELQKYRFPSYRYKWDVPLFCQEGRQDLGMKWLKRGRNTNKVGVMPLLMG
;
A
#
# COMPACT_ATOMS: atom_id res chain seq x y z
N MET A 1 -19.63 12.68 -5.83
CA MET A 1 -18.73 12.30 -6.92
C MET A 1 -17.43 13.05 -6.73
N VAL A 2 -16.29 12.37 -6.82
CA VAL A 2 -14.94 12.94 -6.74
C VAL A 2 -14.22 12.48 -8.00
N THR A 3 -13.45 13.36 -8.64
CA THR A 3 -12.72 13.04 -9.87
C THR A 3 -11.25 13.33 -9.67
N MET A 4 -10.35 12.54 -10.25
CA MET A 4 -8.93 12.92 -10.27
C MET A 4 -8.73 14.23 -11.05
N LYS A 5 -7.68 14.97 -10.69
CA LYS A 5 -7.32 16.24 -11.35
C LYS A 5 -6.58 16.02 -12.67
N ASP A 6 -5.80 14.95 -12.74
CA ASP A 6 -4.98 14.59 -13.90
C ASP A 6 -4.93 13.06 -14.07
N TRP A 7 -4.66 12.60 -15.29
CA TRP A 7 -4.56 11.17 -15.63
C TRP A 7 -3.46 10.44 -14.87
N GLY A 8 -2.43 11.16 -14.40
CA GLY A 8 -1.40 10.62 -13.52
C GLY A 8 -1.91 10.04 -12.19
N GLU A 9 -3.16 10.36 -11.81
CA GLU A 9 -3.82 9.93 -10.57
C GLU A 9 -5.08 9.07 -10.84
N VAL A 10 -5.19 8.47 -12.03
CA VAL A 10 -6.34 7.64 -12.45
C VAL A 10 -6.66 6.49 -11.48
N TRP A 11 -5.66 6.00 -10.75
CA TRP A 11 -5.82 4.98 -9.70
C TRP A 11 -6.78 5.41 -8.56
N LEU A 12 -6.95 6.71 -8.31
CA LEU A 12 -7.93 7.19 -7.31
C LEU A 12 -9.37 6.84 -7.66
N ASN A 13 -9.66 6.63 -8.95
CA ASN A 13 -10.96 6.15 -9.40
C ASN A 13 -10.92 4.63 -9.55
N GLU A 14 -10.03 4.13 -10.40
CA GLU A 14 -10.02 2.74 -10.84
C GLU A 14 -9.56 1.76 -9.75
N GLY A 15 -8.56 2.14 -8.95
CA GLY A 15 -8.10 1.34 -7.81
C GLY A 15 -9.16 1.24 -6.72
N PHE A 16 -9.92 2.31 -6.47
CA PHE A 16 -11.06 2.27 -5.55
C PHE A 16 -12.22 1.42 -6.11
N ALA A 17 -12.51 1.52 -7.41
CA ALA A 17 -13.51 0.67 -8.04
C ALA A 17 -13.15 -0.82 -7.88
N ASN A 18 -11.90 -1.20 -8.17
CA ASN A 18 -11.41 -2.56 -7.99
C ASN A 18 -11.44 -3.02 -6.51
N PHE A 19 -11.06 -2.14 -5.57
CA PHE A 19 -11.19 -2.41 -4.15
C PHE A 19 -12.65 -2.65 -3.74
N PHE A 20 -13.58 -1.81 -4.19
CA PHE A 20 -15.00 -1.96 -3.87
C PHE A 20 -15.64 -3.15 -4.56
N GLU A 21 -15.19 -3.54 -5.75
CA GLU A 21 -15.61 -4.80 -6.36
C GLU A 21 -15.30 -5.95 -5.40
N THR A 22 -14.06 -6.03 -4.92
CA THR A 22 -13.63 -7.02 -3.94
C THR A 22 -14.38 -6.90 -2.60
N ALA A 23 -14.68 -5.68 -2.13
CA ALA A 23 -15.30 -5.43 -0.82
C ALA A 23 -16.84 -5.51 -0.81
N VAL A 24 -17.55 -5.20 -1.89
CA VAL A 24 -19.02 -5.20 -1.94
C VAL A 24 -19.59 -6.61 -1.98
N PHE A 25 -18.83 -7.60 -2.46
CA PHE A 25 -19.18 -9.02 -2.33
C PHE A 25 -19.20 -9.53 -0.88
N LEU A 26 -18.75 -8.74 0.12
CA LEU A 26 -18.79 -9.08 1.55
C LEU A 26 -20.19 -9.13 2.18
N ASN A 27 -21.21 -8.52 1.56
CA ASN A 27 -22.56 -8.42 2.14
C ASN A 27 -23.54 -9.49 1.63
N LYS A 28 -23.08 -10.45 0.83
CA LYS A 28 -23.90 -11.60 0.39
C LYS A 28 -23.31 -12.89 0.96
N ASN A 29 -24.11 -13.60 1.77
CA ASN A 29 -23.72 -14.72 2.64
C ASN A 29 -23.04 -15.95 1.96
N ASP A 30 -22.81 -15.95 0.63
CA ASP A 30 -22.18 -17.05 -0.13
C ASP A 30 -20.82 -16.68 -0.76
N GLY A 31 -20.29 -15.46 -0.53
CA GLY A 31 -19.21 -14.87 -1.34
C GLY A 31 -17.75 -15.07 -0.86
N ASP A 32 -17.50 -15.76 0.25
CA ASP A 32 -16.19 -15.69 0.93
C ASP A 32 -15.03 -16.34 0.16
N LEU A 33 -15.26 -17.42 -0.59
CA LEU A 33 -14.24 -18.07 -1.42
C LEU A 33 -13.94 -17.27 -2.70
N HIS A 34 -14.97 -16.73 -3.35
CA HIS A 34 -14.81 -15.92 -4.56
C HIS A 34 -14.06 -14.60 -4.24
N ARG A 35 -14.27 -14.06 -3.04
CA ARG A 35 -13.55 -12.92 -2.49
C ARG A 35 -12.06 -13.18 -2.33
N SER A 36 -11.67 -14.27 -1.65
CA SER A 36 -10.26 -14.56 -1.43
C SER A 36 -9.56 -14.76 -2.76
N LEU A 37 -10.21 -15.46 -3.70
CA LEU A 37 -9.68 -15.70 -5.04
C LEU A 37 -9.51 -14.40 -5.84
N HIS A 38 -10.50 -13.51 -5.89
CA HIS A 38 -10.36 -12.26 -6.64
C HIS A 38 -9.26 -11.36 -6.07
N ALA A 39 -9.23 -11.20 -4.74
CA ALA A 39 -8.20 -10.41 -4.07
C ALA A 39 -6.80 -10.99 -4.29
N GLU A 40 -6.66 -12.32 -4.24
CA GLU A 40 -5.41 -13.04 -4.47
C GLU A 40 -4.96 -12.91 -5.93
N ILE A 41 -5.87 -13.11 -6.90
CA ILE A 41 -5.58 -12.96 -8.33
C ILE A 41 -5.15 -11.52 -8.66
N SER A 42 -5.89 -10.50 -8.22
CA SER A 42 -5.48 -9.11 -8.43
C SER A 42 -4.15 -8.83 -7.76
N PHE A 43 -3.92 -9.30 -6.54
CA PHE A 43 -2.65 -9.12 -5.87
C PHE A 43 -1.48 -9.77 -6.63
N ASP A 44 -1.64 -11.01 -7.10
CA ASP A 44 -0.61 -11.71 -7.88
C ASP A 44 -0.34 -11.01 -9.21
N ASN A 45 -1.40 -10.56 -9.91
CA ASN A 45 -1.27 -9.77 -11.13
C ASN A 45 -0.51 -8.45 -10.89
N ALA A 46 -0.79 -7.78 -9.77
CA ALA A 46 -0.06 -6.57 -9.39
C ALA A 46 1.43 -6.88 -9.18
N LEU A 47 1.77 -7.95 -8.46
CA LEU A 47 3.17 -8.34 -8.22
C LEU A 47 3.87 -8.73 -9.53
N GLU A 48 3.22 -9.48 -10.40
CA GLU A 48 3.81 -9.93 -11.67
C GLU A 48 4.14 -8.75 -12.58
N ASN A 49 3.25 -7.77 -12.70
CA ASN A 49 3.47 -6.61 -13.56
C ASN A 49 4.40 -5.56 -12.93
N ASP A 50 4.41 -5.45 -11.61
CA ASP A 50 5.19 -4.43 -10.90
C ASP A 50 6.64 -4.86 -10.60
N CYS A 51 6.98 -6.13 -10.85
CA CYS A 51 8.33 -6.66 -10.61
C CYS A 51 9.36 -6.32 -11.70
N PHE A 52 9.00 -5.60 -12.77
CA PHE A 52 9.91 -5.29 -13.88
C PHE A 52 10.40 -3.83 -13.86
N ALA A 53 11.54 -3.57 -14.51
CA ALA A 53 12.07 -2.21 -14.69
C ALA A 53 11.20 -1.32 -15.59
N THR A 54 10.34 -1.95 -16.40
CA THR A 54 9.34 -1.30 -17.27
C THR A 54 8.05 -0.92 -16.53
N SER A 55 7.92 -1.26 -15.24
CA SER A 55 6.80 -0.79 -14.42
C SER A 55 6.82 0.74 -14.26
N ARG A 56 5.78 1.28 -13.62
CA ARG A 56 5.63 2.70 -13.32
C ARG A 56 5.08 2.93 -11.90
N PRO A 57 5.29 4.11 -11.32
CA PRO A 57 4.60 4.52 -10.11
C PRO A 57 3.09 4.55 -10.31
N LEU A 58 2.34 4.34 -9.24
CA LEU A 58 0.88 4.42 -9.24
C LEU A 58 0.40 5.86 -9.50
N SER A 59 1.02 6.81 -8.79
CA SER A 59 0.92 8.25 -9.05
C SER A 59 2.10 8.66 -9.92
N SER A 60 1.85 9.02 -11.19
CA SER A 60 2.91 9.33 -12.17
C SER A 60 2.65 10.63 -12.91
N VAL A 61 3.69 11.19 -13.53
CA VAL A 61 3.55 12.34 -14.44
C VAL A 61 3.33 11.81 -15.84
N ILE A 62 2.24 12.28 -16.46
CA ILE A 62 1.87 11.96 -17.84
C ILE A 62 2.35 13.08 -18.75
N ASP A 63 3.31 12.75 -19.61
CA ASP A 63 3.98 13.70 -20.51
C ASP A 63 3.37 13.67 -21.92
N THR A 64 2.72 12.56 -22.32
CA THR A 64 2.17 12.38 -23.68
C THR A 64 0.77 11.78 -23.67
N PRO A 65 -0.03 11.99 -24.74
CA PRO A 65 -1.34 11.34 -24.86
C PRO A 65 -1.28 9.80 -24.85
N SER A 66 -0.21 9.20 -25.38
CA SER A 66 -0.03 7.74 -25.36
C SER A 66 0.10 7.21 -23.92
N GLU A 67 0.82 7.94 -23.07
CA GLU A 67 0.98 7.57 -21.65
C GLU A 67 -0.36 7.61 -20.89
N ILE A 68 -1.35 8.40 -21.33
CA ILE A 68 -2.70 8.35 -20.77
C ILE A 68 -3.28 6.94 -20.96
N PHE A 69 -3.23 6.39 -22.17
CA PHE A 69 -3.77 5.05 -22.46
C PHE A 69 -2.97 3.96 -21.75
N GLU A 70 -1.65 4.10 -21.68
CA GLU A 70 -0.78 3.19 -20.93
C GLU A 70 -1.08 3.21 -19.43
N SER A 71 -1.61 4.32 -18.88
CA SER A 71 -2.00 4.39 -17.47
C SER A 71 -3.22 3.53 -17.10
N PHE A 72 -3.97 3.02 -18.08
CA PHE A 72 -5.07 2.08 -17.85
C PHE A 72 -4.56 0.63 -17.89
N ASP A 73 -3.70 0.29 -16.93
CA ASP A 73 -3.02 -1.00 -16.81
C ASP A 73 -3.25 -1.65 -15.42
N SER A 74 -2.76 -2.87 -15.23
CA SER A 74 -2.87 -3.59 -13.94
C SER A 74 -2.22 -2.85 -12.77
N ILE A 75 -1.28 -1.93 -12.99
CA ILE A 75 -0.74 -1.09 -11.92
C ILE A 75 -1.84 -0.18 -11.37
N THR A 76 -2.59 0.52 -12.24
CA THR A 76 -3.71 1.37 -11.82
C THR A 76 -4.80 0.61 -11.07
N TYR A 77 -5.22 -0.54 -11.61
CA TYR A 77 -6.36 -1.30 -11.08
C TYR A 77 -5.94 -2.19 -9.90
N ASP A 78 -5.03 -3.12 -10.14
CA ASP A 78 -4.70 -4.19 -9.20
C ASP A 78 -3.80 -3.69 -8.06
N LYS A 79 -2.68 -3.03 -8.39
CA LYS A 79 -1.79 -2.45 -7.35
C LYS A 79 -2.52 -1.34 -6.58
N GLY A 80 -3.31 -0.51 -7.27
CA GLY A 80 -4.16 0.50 -6.65
C GLY A 80 -5.11 -0.10 -5.62
N GLY A 81 -5.88 -1.13 -6.02
CA GLY A 81 -6.79 -1.86 -5.13
C GLY A 81 -6.07 -2.51 -3.94
N ALA A 82 -4.92 -3.15 -4.18
CA ALA A 82 -4.11 -3.79 -3.13
C ALA A 82 -3.57 -2.79 -2.09
N ILE A 83 -3.13 -1.60 -2.51
CA ILE A 83 -2.67 -0.54 -1.59
C ILE A 83 -3.84 0.01 -0.76
N ILE A 84 -5.02 0.13 -1.34
CA ILE A 84 -6.24 0.55 -0.62
C ILE A 84 -6.65 -0.52 0.39
N ASP A 85 -6.62 -1.80 0.02
CA ASP A 85 -6.90 -2.91 0.95
C ASP A 85 -5.88 -2.97 2.11
N MET A 86 -4.59 -2.84 1.81
CA MET A 86 -3.53 -2.74 2.83
C MET A 86 -3.80 -1.56 3.78
N THR A 87 -4.21 -0.41 3.24
CA THR A 87 -4.57 0.77 4.03
C THR A 87 -5.78 0.49 4.94
N ALA A 88 -6.83 -0.14 4.42
CA ALA A 88 -8.00 -0.51 5.19
C ALA A 88 -7.68 -1.51 6.31
N LYS A 89 -6.75 -2.44 6.08
CA LYS A 89 -6.24 -3.38 7.09
C LYS A 89 -5.43 -2.71 8.19
N ILE A 90 -4.53 -1.78 7.85
CA ILE A 90 -3.74 -1.01 8.83
C ILE A 90 -4.66 -0.23 9.78
N MET A 91 -5.64 0.48 9.21
CA MET A 91 -6.49 1.40 9.97
C MET A 91 -7.65 0.71 10.69
N GLY A 92 -8.06 -0.46 10.20
CA GLY A 92 -9.33 -1.08 10.53
C GLY A 92 -10.53 -0.41 9.86
N ARG A 93 -11.62 -1.16 9.74
CA ARG A 93 -12.81 -0.80 8.93
C ARG A 93 -13.43 0.54 9.34
N GLN A 94 -13.53 0.82 10.64
CA GLN A 94 -14.22 1.99 11.16
C GLN A 94 -13.49 3.29 10.78
N LYS A 95 -12.18 3.35 11.04
CA LYS A 95 -11.35 4.52 10.74
C LYS A 95 -11.20 4.71 9.24
N PHE A 96 -10.98 3.63 8.48
CA PHE A 96 -10.92 3.69 7.02
C PHE A 96 -12.21 4.29 6.44
N ARG A 97 -13.39 3.80 6.87
CA ARG A 97 -14.68 4.33 6.43
C ARG A 97 -14.87 5.80 6.83
N LYS A 98 -14.42 6.19 8.03
CA LYS A 98 -14.48 7.60 8.47
C LYS A 98 -13.63 8.50 7.56
N GLY A 99 -12.37 8.12 7.29
CA GLY A 99 -11.47 8.84 6.38
C GLY A 99 -12.01 8.91 4.96
N LEU A 100 -12.58 7.81 4.45
CA LEU A 100 -13.23 7.78 3.15
C LEU A 100 -14.41 8.75 3.06
N ASN A 101 -15.30 8.73 4.05
CA ASN A 101 -16.44 9.65 4.10
C ASN A 101 -15.98 11.11 4.19
N HIS A 102 -14.93 11.39 4.96
CA HIS A 102 -14.35 12.73 5.06
C HIS A 102 -13.83 13.21 3.71
N TYR A 103 -13.03 12.38 3.03
CA TYR A 103 -12.51 12.67 1.69
C TYR A 103 -13.63 12.94 0.68
N ILE A 104 -14.62 12.05 0.58
CA ILE A 104 -15.73 12.18 -0.37
C ILE A 104 -16.53 13.46 -0.12
N ARG A 105 -16.80 13.81 1.15
CA ARG A 105 -17.53 15.03 1.50
C ARG A 105 -16.72 16.28 1.17
N LYS A 106 -15.43 16.31 1.53
CA LYS A 106 -14.53 17.44 1.34
C LYS A 106 -14.32 17.78 -0.14
N PHE A 107 -14.25 16.77 -0.99
CA PHE A 107 -13.99 16.90 -2.43
C PHE A 107 -15.19 16.61 -3.32
N SER A 108 -16.40 16.60 -2.74
CA SER A 108 -17.62 16.40 -3.52
C SER A 108 -17.73 17.46 -4.62
N LEU A 109 -17.91 17.00 -5.86
CA LEU A 109 -17.99 17.83 -7.08
C LEU A 109 -16.71 18.64 -7.36
N ARG A 110 -15.56 18.17 -6.89
CA ARG A 110 -14.24 18.78 -7.08
C ARG A 110 -13.21 17.76 -7.55
N ASN A 111 -12.10 18.27 -8.08
CA ASN A 111 -10.95 17.46 -8.46
C ASN A 111 -9.98 17.23 -7.29
N THR A 112 -9.25 16.12 -7.34
CA THR A 112 -8.29 15.67 -6.30
C THR A 112 -6.98 15.17 -6.90
N GLN A 113 -5.91 15.21 -6.11
CA GLN A 113 -4.63 14.57 -6.40
C GLN A 113 -4.36 13.44 -5.40
N GLY A 114 -3.36 12.58 -5.67
CA GLY A 114 -3.07 11.42 -4.82
C GLY A 114 -2.82 11.80 -3.35
N ASP A 115 -2.16 12.94 -3.11
CA ASP A 115 -1.89 13.44 -1.76
C ASP A 115 -3.15 13.90 -1.01
N ASP A 116 -4.20 14.31 -1.71
CA ASP A 116 -5.45 14.79 -1.09
C ASP A 116 -6.19 13.66 -0.38
N TRP A 117 -6.21 12.46 -0.98
CA TRP A 117 -6.74 11.25 -0.36
C TRP A 117 -6.06 10.97 0.98
N TRP A 118 -4.72 10.88 0.96
CA TRP A 118 -3.96 10.52 2.14
C TRP A 118 -4.06 11.57 3.25
N ARG A 119 -4.05 12.86 2.90
CA ARG A 119 -4.24 13.95 3.86
C ARG A 119 -5.64 13.95 4.46
N SER A 120 -6.67 13.63 3.68
CA SER A 120 -8.02 13.49 4.21
C SER A 120 -8.13 12.35 5.23
N ILE A 121 -7.40 11.26 5.04
CA ILE A 121 -7.30 10.23 6.08
C ILE A 121 -6.66 10.82 7.34
N ASP A 122 -5.50 11.45 7.23
CA ASP A 122 -4.79 12.01 8.39
C ASP A 122 -5.65 13.02 9.16
N GLU A 123 -6.33 13.93 8.48
CA GLU A 123 -7.28 14.88 9.08
C GLU A 123 -8.38 14.16 9.88
N SER A 124 -8.96 13.09 9.32
CA SER A 124 -10.03 12.33 9.99
C SER A 124 -9.55 11.58 11.25
N LEU A 125 -8.27 11.20 11.28
CA LEU A 125 -7.60 10.57 12.42
C LEU A 125 -7.17 11.59 13.47
N GLU A 126 -6.85 12.82 13.07
CA GLU A 126 -6.50 13.89 14.02
C GLU A 126 -7.67 14.25 14.94
N GLU A 127 -8.90 14.19 14.41
CA GLU A 127 -10.16 14.36 15.16
C GLU A 127 -10.41 13.24 16.16
N ASP A 128 -9.85 12.04 15.96
CA ASP A 128 -9.99 10.86 16.82
C ASP A 128 -8.74 10.65 17.68
N LYS A 129 -8.55 11.55 18.66
CA LYS A 129 -7.32 11.61 19.48
C LYS A 129 -7.08 10.36 20.34
N GLU A 130 -8.12 9.60 20.66
CA GLU A 130 -8.03 8.43 21.55
C GLU A 130 -7.60 7.15 20.83
N HIS A 131 -7.75 7.07 19.50
CA HIS A 131 -7.52 5.85 18.73
C HIS A 131 -6.49 6.03 17.62
N ARG A 132 -5.41 6.78 17.85
CA ARG A 132 -4.38 6.99 16.83
C ARG A 132 -3.52 5.74 16.64
N ASP A 133 -3.41 5.28 15.40
CA ASP A 133 -2.54 4.16 15.07
C ASP A 133 -1.06 4.57 15.16
N GLY A 134 -0.25 3.70 15.77
CA GLY A 134 1.19 3.90 15.87
C GLY A 134 1.85 3.74 14.50
N GLY A 135 2.64 4.72 14.10
CA GLY A 135 3.43 4.70 12.89
C GLY A 135 4.78 4.00 13.05
N PRO A 136 5.53 3.84 11.94
CA PRO A 136 6.85 3.19 11.91
C PRO A 136 7.90 3.78 12.86
N ASP A 137 7.73 5.05 13.24
CA ASP A 137 8.63 5.80 14.11
C ASP A 137 8.26 5.72 15.60
N GLY A 138 7.20 4.99 15.96
CA GLY A 138 6.63 4.97 17.30
C GLY A 138 5.76 6.20 17.64
N GLY A 139 5.69 7.17 16.74
CA GLY A 139 4.73 8.29 16.80
C GLY A 139 3.39 7.97 16.13
N VAL A 140 2.58 8.99 15.88
CA VAL A 140 1.32 8.84 15.13
C VAL A 140 1.61 8.49 13.67
N LEU A 141 0.89 7.51 13.12
CA LEU A 141 0.95 7.16 11.70
C LEU A 141 0.51 8.36 10.84
N LYS A 142 1.36 8.72 9.87
CA LYS A 142 1.05 9.75 8.86
C LYS A 142 0.79 9.07 7.52
N MET A 143 -0.46 8.94 7.15
CA MET A 143 -0.91 8.28 5.93
C MET A 143 -0.41 8.98 4.67
N TRP A 144 -0.27 10.31 4.66
CA TRP A 144 0.34 11.01 3.52
C TRP A 144 1.78 10.57 3.27
N TYR A 145 2.54 10.35 4.34
CA TYR A 145 3.94 9.96 4.25
C TYR A 145 4.08 8.46 3.94
N PHE A 146 3.26 7.62 4.57
CA PHE A 146 3.19 6.19 4.28
C PHE A 146 2.74 5.95 2.83
N GLY A 147 1.56 6.46 2.46
CA GLY A 147 0.95 6.28 1.15
C GLY A 147 1.83 6.78 0.01
N SER A 148 2.50 7.93 0.18
CA SER A 148 3.44 8.44 -0.83
C SER A 148 4.57 7.46 -1.16
N GLN A 149 5.03 6.65 -0.19
CA GLN A 149 6.05 5.63 -0.46
C GLN A 149 5.53 4.50 -1.34
N TRP A 150 4.24 4.19 -1.25
CA TRP A 150 3.60 3.12 -2.01
C TRP A 150 3.08 3.59 -3.37
N THR A 151 2.77 4.88 -3.53
CA THR A 151 2.19 5.40 -4.78
C THR A 151 3.19 6.13 -5.68
N LYS A 152 4.19 6.83 -5.13
CA LYS A 152 5.11 7.70 -5.92
C LYS A 152 6.38 7.01 -6.40
N GLN A 153 6.52 5.71 -6.18
CA GLN A 153 7.60 4.89 -6.75
C GLN A 153 7.03 3.55 -7.24
N MET A 154 7.64 3.01 -8.29
CA MET A 154 7.26 1.71 -8.84
C MET A 154 7.82 0.56 -7.97
N GLY A 155 7.33 -0.65 -8.22
CA GLY A 155 7.75 -1.86 -7.53
C GLY A 155 7.20 -1.96 -6.11
N PHE A 156 7.66 -3.03 -5.46
CA PHE A 156 7.29 -3.42 -4.11
C PHE A 156 8.50 -4.05 -3.37
N PRO A 157 8.47 -4.11 -2.03
CA PRO A 157 9.55 -4.70 -1.26
C PRO A 157 9.50 -6.23 -1.25
N LEU A 158 10.64 -6.87 -1.53
CA LEU A 158 10.95 -8.20 -1.00
C LEU A 158 11.42 -8.05 0.44
N VAL A 159 10.64 -8.60 1.38
CA VAL A 159 11.02 -8.70 2.80
C VAL A 159 11.72 -10.02 3.03
N THR A 160 12.92 -9.97 3.63
CA THR A 160 13.73 -11.16 3.93
C THR A 160 13.81 -11.37 5.44
N LEU A 161 13.59 -12.61 5.88
CA LEU A 161 13.74 -13.02 7.26
C LEU A 161 14.93 -13.97 7.38
N GLU A 162 15.85 -13.67 8.29
CA GLU A 162 17.02 -14.49 8.58
C GLU A 162 17.03 -14.83 10.07
N THR A 163 16.86 -16.12 10.41
CA THR A 163 16.94 -16.58 11.79
C THR A 163 18.38 -16.53 12.27
N VAL A 164 18.66 -15.69 13.27
CA VAL A 164 19.99 -15.59 13.89
C VAL A 164 20.13 -16.63 15.00
N ASN A 165 19.07 -16.85 15.78
CA ASN A 165 18.97 -17.87 16.83
C ASN A 165 17.50 -18.14 17.17
N SER A 166 17.24 -18.97 18.20
CA SER A 166 15.90 -19.38 18.62
C SER A 166 14.97 -18.25 19.10
N THR A 167 15.47 -17.03 19.32
CA THR A 167 14.65 -15.89 19.79
C THR A 167 14.85 -14.63 18.94
N THR A 168 15.69 -14.71 17.90
CA THR A 168 16.13 -13.54 17.15
C THR A 168 16.05 -13.77 15.65
N ILE A 169 15.25 -12.94 14.99
CA ILE A 169 15.15 -12.88 13.54
C ILE A 169 15.66 -11.50 13.09
N LYS A 170 16.49 -11.50 12.05
CA LYS A 170 16.90 -10.30 11.33
C LYS A 170 15.96 -10.11 10.14
N ILE A 171 15.46 -8.89 10.00
CA ILE A 171 14.52 -8.52 8.95
C ILE A 171 15.18 -7.50 8.03
N GLY A 172 15.10 -7.74 6.73
CA GLY A 172 15.60 -6.85 5.69
C GLY A 172 14.53 -6.57 4.64
N GLN A 173 14.76 -5.53 3.83
CA GLN A 173 13.95 -5.26 2.65
C GLN A 173 14.82 -4.81 1.49
N GLN A 174 14.40 -5.15 0.28
CA GLN A 174 14.93 -4.59 -0.97
C GLN A 174 13.81 -4.56 -2.00
N ARG A 175 13.93 -3.78 -3.08
CA ARG A 175 12.99 -3.89 -4.19
C ARG A 175 13.06 -5.27 -4.79
N PHE A 176 11.91 -5.90 -4.99
CA PHE A 176 11.84 -7.09 -5.82
C PHE A 176 11.92 -6.69 -7.30
N LEU A 177 12.85 -7.28 -8.05
CA LEU A 177 13.05 -7.00 -9.47
C LEU A 177 13.33 -8.30 -10.23
N LYS A 178 12.52 -8.59 -11.25
CA LYS A 178 12.70 -9.68 -12.20
C LYS A 178 13.42 -9.13 -13.43
N GLY A 179 14.51 -9.78 -13.84
CA GLY A 179 15.34 -9.34 -14.98
C GLY A 179 16.25 -8.15 -14.64
N SER A 180 17.29 -8.40 -13.84
CA SER A 180 18.16 -7.40 -13.21
C SER A 180 19.01 -6.51 -14.13
N TYR A 181 18.94 -6.68 -15.46
CA TYR A 181 19.73 -5.94 -16.44
C TYR A 181 18.93 -4.87 -17.20
N ALA A 182 17.61 -4.87 -17.08
CA ALA A 182 16.78 -3.84 -17.71
C ALA A 182 16.88 -2.52 -16.91
N LEU A 183 17.10 -1.41 -17.62
CA LEU A 183 17.11 -0.08 -17.02
C LEU A 183 15.71 0.49 -16.98
N GLU A 184 15.36 1.15 -15.87
CA GLU A 184 14.11 1.91 -15.80
C GLU A 184 14.12 3.09 -16.77
N LEU A 185 12.93 3.55 -17.14
CA LEU A 185 12.74 4.83 -17.81
C LEU A 185 13.42 5.95 -17.00
N GLN A 186 14.07 6.89 -17.70
CA GLN A 186 14.89 7.92 -17.07
C GLN A 186 14.13 8.70 -15.98
N LYS A 187 12.85 9.00 -16.21
CA LYS A 187 11.98 9.73 -15.26
C LYS A 187 11.71 8.98 -13.95
N TYR A 188 11.99 7.67 -13.88
CA TYR A 188 11.75 6.85 -12.70
C TYR A 188 13.03 6.30 -12.04
N ARG A 189 14.23 6.59 -12.58
CA ARG A 189 15.50 6.05 -12.05
C ARG A 189 15.87 6.55 -10.65
N PHE A 190 15.35 7.72 -10.26
CA PHE A 190 15.71 8.38 -9.00
C PHE A 190 14.47 8.60 -8.12
N PRO A 191 13.88 7.53 -7.55
CA PRO A 191 12.68 7.66 -6.72
C PRO A 191 13.01 8.36 -5.40
N SER A 192 12.09 9.22 -4.94
CA SER A 192 12.22 10.00 -3.70
C SER A 192 12.48 9.16 -2.45
N TYR A 193 12.05 7.89 -2.46
CA TYR A 193 12.18 6.98 -1.33
C TYR A 193 13.23 5.88 -1.52
N ARG A 194 14.01 5.93 -2.62
CA ARG A 194 15.11 5.00 -2.93
C ARG A 194 14.68 3.52 -2.92
N TYR A 195 13.47 3.23 -3.37
CA TYR A 195 12.87 1.89 -3.35
C TYR A 195 12.97 1.21 -1.98
N LYS A 196 12.58 1.97 -0.95
CA LYS A 196 12.38 1.48 0.41
C LYS A 196 11.02 1.96 0.88
N TRP A 197 10.38 1.15 1.70
CA TRP A 197 9.03 1.36 2.21
C TRP A 197 8.99 1.16 3.73
N ASP A 198 8.08 1.86 4.39
CA ASP A 198 7.55 1.45 5.67
C ASP A 198 6.56 0.32 5.41
N VAL A 199 6.92 -0.90 5.83
CA VAL A 199 6.14 -2.10 5.52
C VAL A 199 5.35 -2.57 6.75
N PRO A 200 4.02 -2.66 6.69
CA PRO A 200 3.22 -3.28 7.73
C PRO A 200 3.40 -4.81 7.65
N LEU A 201 3.80 -5.43 8.75
CA LEU A 201 3.97 -6.87 8.89
C LEU A 201 2.89 -7.40 9.83
N PHE A 202 1.93 -8.16 9.31
CA PHE A 202 0.91 -8.83 10.11
C PHE A 202 1.47 -10.20 10.53
N CYS A 203 1.78 -10.36 11.81
CA CYS A 203 2.53 -11.51 12.31
C CYS A 203 1.60 -12.52 13.00
N GLN A 204 1.81 -13.80 12.74
CA GLN A 204 1.11 -14.90 13.41
C GLN A 204 2.12 -16.01 13.74
N GLU A 205 1.99 -16.60 14.93
CA GLU A 205 2.74 -17.77 15.37
C GLU A 205 1.78 -18.91 15.68
N GLY A 206 1.80 -19.96 14.85
CA GLY A 206 0.80 -21.03 14.93
C GLY A 206 -0.61 -20.48 14.75
N ARG A 207 -1.43 -20.50 15.80
CA ARG A 207 -2.79 -19.91 15.83
C ARG A 207 -2.86 -18.57 16.55
N GLN A 208 -1.76 -18.11 17.14
CA GLN A 208 -1.71 -16.88 17.91
C GLN A 208 -1.44 -15.69 16.98
N ASP A 209 -2.36 -14.73 16.95
CA ASP A 209 -2.15 -13.44 16.31
C ASP A 209 -1.20 -12.59 17.17
N LEU A 210 -0.06 -12.22 16.60
CA LEU A 210 0.96 -11.38 17.24
C LEU A 210 0.79 -9.89 16.90
N GLY A 211 -0.25 -9.57 16.13
CA GLY A 211 -0.60 -8.24 15.67
C GLY A 211 0.32 -7.70 14.59
N MET A 212 0.05 -6.45 14.20
CA MET A 212 0.84 -5.75 13.19
C MET A 212 2.12 -5.15 13.80
N LYS A 213 3.24 -5.27 13.09
CA LYS A 213 4.54 -4.63 13.37
C LYS A 213 4.97 -3.79 12.16
N TRP A 214 5.85 -2.82 12.37
CA TRP A 214 6.42 -2.02 11.29
C TRP A 214 7.85 -2.43 10.97
N LEU A 215 8.14 -2.67 9.69
CA LEU A 215 9.49 -2.60 9.15
C LEU A 215 9.75 -1.18 8.62
N LYS A 216 10.43 -0.36 9.42
CA LYS A 216 10.70 1.04 9.11
C LYS A 216 11.67 1.21 7.92
N ARG A 217 11.33 2.13 7.02
CA ARG A 217 12.16 2.62 5.91
C ARG A 217 13.50 3.15 6.43
N GLY A 218 14.60 2.64 5.87
CA GLY A 218 15.95 3.13 6.19
C GLY A 218 16.60 2.51 7.43
N ARG A 219 15.91 1.65 8.20
CA ARG A 219 16.60 0.72 9.09
C ARG A 219 16.97 -0.53 8.28
N ASN A 220 18.25 -0.69 7.96
CA ASN A 220 18.84 -2.03 7.99
C ASN A 220 18.83 -2.42 9.47
N THR A 221 17.77 -3.02 9.98
CA THR A 221 17.75 -3.44 11.39
C THR A 221 18.76 -4.57 11.59
N ASN A 222 20.00 -4.22 11.91
CA ASN A 222 20.85 -4.99 12.82
C ASN A 222 20.35 -4.89 14.29
N LYS A 223 19.15 -4.35 14.52
CA LYS A 223 18.39 -4.48 15.76
C LYS A 223 17.10 -5.26 15.49
N VAL A 224 17.28 -6.57 15.48
CA VAL A 224 16.48 -7.53 16.26
C VAL A 224 15.16 -6.94 16.76
N GLY A 225 14.07 -7.23 16.05
CA GLY A 225 12.84 -7.49 16.77
C GLY A 225 13.07 -8.83 17.47
N VAL A 226 13.29 -8.83 18.78
CA VAL A 226 13.09 -10.05 19.56
C VAL A 226 11.60 -10.28 19.48
N MET A 227 11.16 -11.13 18.55
CA MET A 227 9.93 -11.88 18.80
C MET A 227 10.41 -13.06 19.63
N PRO A 228 10.17 -13.07 20.96
CA PRO A 228 10.38 -14.30 21.70
C PRO A 228 9.40 -15.31 21.08
N LEU A 229 9.93 -16.30 20.35
CA LEU A 229 9.23 -17.55 20.14
C LEU A 229 9.06 -18.12 21.55
N LEU A 230 7.92 -17.85 22.18
CA LEU A 230 7.58 -18.51 23.43
C LEU A 230 7.25 -19.94 23.05
N MET A 231 8.28 -20.80 23.05
CA MET A 231 8.08 -22.24 23.03
C MET A 231 7.32 -22.60 24.31
N GLY A 232 6.02 -22.87 24.15
CA GLY A 232 5.15 -23.54 25.10
C GLY A 232 4.41 -24.65 24.39
#